data_AF-A0AB39W267-F1
#
_entry.id   AF-A0AB39W267-F1
#
_cell.length_a   1.000
_cell.length_b   1.000
_cell.length_c   1.000
_cell.angle_alpha   90.00
_cell.angle_beta   90.00
_cell.angle_gamma   90.00
#
_symmetry.space_group_name_H-M   'P 1'
#
loop_
_entity.id
_entity.type
_entity.pdbx_description
1 polymer ?
#
loop_
_entity_poly.entity_id
_entity_poly.type
_entity_poly.pdbx_seq_one_letter_code
_entity_poly.pdbx_strand_id
1 'polypeptide(L)'
;MKKITNLILLILTTSVSFGQNPSNEYYKLVTKADSLYEAKDYLNSGLVYSRAFEIKGWKIRANDRYNAACSWALAKVPDSSFYQLESKEIKRSYTNYDHTIIDEDLASLHNDKRWAAFLKEVKRNKLKK
;
A
#
# COMPACT_ATOMS: atom_id res chain seq x y z
N MET A 1 3.06 71.30 -11.72
CA MET A 1 2.19 70.98 -10.57
C MET A 1 1.71 69.54 -10.71
N LYS A 2 1.85 68.77 -9.63
CA LYS A 2 1.46 67.36 -9.47
C LYS A 2 -0.02 67.17 -9.91
N LYS A 3 -0.43 66.02 -10.45
CA LYS A 3 -0.75 64.80 -9.69
C LYS A 3 -0.77 63.60 -10.64
N ILE A 4 0.16 62.66 -10.44
CA ILE A 4 0.08 61.32 -11.03
C ILE A 4 -0.77 60.49 -10.07
N THR A 5 -1.98 60.11 -10.48
CA THR A 5 -2.87 59.25 -9.72
C THR A 5 -2.37 57.82 -9.85
N ASN A 6 -1.67 57.33 -8.82
CA ASN A 6 -1.26 55.93 -8.72
C ASN A 6 -2.47 55.06 -8.38
N LEU A 7 -2.90 54.24 -9.34
CA LEU A 7 -3.85 53.15 -9.13
C LEU A 7 -3.10 51.98 -8.47
N ILE A 8 -3.27 51.80 -7.16
CA ILE A 8 -2.76 50.61 -6.45
C ILE A 8 -3.85 49.54 -6.50
N LEU A 9 -3.73 48.62 -7.47
CA LEU A 9 -4.51 47.39 -7.51
C LEU A 9 -3.83 46.36 -6.58
N LEU A 10 -4.35 46.23 -5.36
CA LEU A 10 -3.92 45.21 -4.41
C LEU A 10 -4.55 43.87 -4.78
N ILE A 11 -3.89 43.08 -5.63
CA ILE A 11 -4.26 41.68 -5.86
C ILE A 11 -3.79 40.87 -4.65
N LEU A 12 -4.70 40.64 -3.70
CA LEU A 12 -4.52 39.62 -2.67
C LEU A 12 -4.64 38.26 -3.37
N THR A 13 -3.52 37.71 -3.86
CA THR A 13 -3.48 36.31 -4.24
C THR A 13 -3.56 35.50 -2.96
N THR A 14 -4.76 35.02 -2.63
CA THR A 14 -4.92 33.92 -1.68
C THR A 14 -4.26 32.71 -2.33
N SER A 15 -3.03 32.40 -1.91
CA SER A 15 -2.45 31.10 -2.18
C SER A 15 -3.35 30.07 -1.50
N VAL A 16 -4.19 29.40 -2.30
CA VAL A 16 -4.93 28.22 -1.86
C VAL A 16 -3.87 27.16 -1.58
N SER A 17 -3.33 27.15 -0.37
CA SER A 17 -2.45 26.10 0.11
C SER A 17 -3.29 24.83 0.14
N PHE A 18 -3.18 24.00 -0.88
CA PHE A 18 -3.73 22.65 -0.88
C PHE A 18 -2.97 21.82 0.17
N GLY A 19 -3.40 21.93 1.43
CA GLY A 19 -3.03 21.01 2.49
C GLY A 19 -3.71 19.67 2.28
N GLN A 20 -3.36 18.95 1.21
CA GLN A 20 -3.78 17.56 1.07
C GLN A 20 -3.06 16.77 2.15
N ASN A 21 -3.78 16.45 3.22
CA ASN A 21 -3.26 15.62 4.29
C ASN A 21 -2.83 14.27 3.66
N PRO A 22 -1.52 13.92 3.65
CA PRO A 22 -1.04 12.70 3.00
C PRO A 22 -1.69 11.42 3.56
N SER A 23 -2.21 11.49 4.79
CA SER A 23 -2.99 10.39 5.36
C SER A 23 -4.32 10.17 4.63
N ASN A 24 -4.99 11.22 4.16
CA ASN A 24 -6.25 11.10 3.41
C ASN A 24 -6.01 10.51 2.02
N GLU A 25 -4.94 10.92 1.33
CA GLU A 25 -4.59 10.38 0.01
C GLU A 25 -4.24 8.89 0.09
N TYR A 26 -3.50 8.47 1.12
CA TYR A 26 -3.21 7.06 1.39
C TYR A 26 -4.47 6.20 1.41
N TYR A 27 -5.46 6.56 2.25
CA TYR A 27 -6.67 5.76 2.40
C TYR A 27 -7.50 5.73 1.12
N LYS A 28 -7.56 6.85 0.37
CA LYS A 28 -8.22 6.88 -0.94
C LYS A 28 -7.57 5.90 -1.92
N LEU A 29 -6.24 5.81 -1.94
CA LEU A 29 -5.54 4.87 -2.80
C LEU A 29 -5.72 3.43 -2.35
N VAL A 30 -5.67 3.14 -1.04
CA VAL A 30 -5.97 1.79 -0.53
C VAL A 30 -7.38 1.37 -0.93
N THR A 31 -8.40 2.20 -0.69
CA THR A 31 -9.78 1.91 -1.12
C THR A 31 -9.89 1.69 -2.63
N LYS A 32 -9.14 2.46 -3.43
CA LYS A 32 -9.09 2.25 -4.89
C LYS A 32 -8.42 0.91 -5.24
N ALA A 33 -7.34 0.54 -4.57
CA ALA A 33 -6.67 -0.74 -4.79
C ALA A 33 -7.58 -1.91 -4.44
N ASP A 34 -8.32 -1.82 -3.33
CA ASP A 34 -9.33 -2.81 -2.92
C ASP A 34 -10.42 -2.94 -3.99
N SER A 35 -10.95 -1.81 -4.48
CA SER A 35 -11.95 -1.84 -5.55
C SER A 35 -11.43 -2.48 -6.85
N LEU A 36 -10.15 -2.29 -7.18
CA LEU A 36 -9.52 -2.92 -8.34
C LEU A 36 -9.32 -4.42 -8.12
N TYR A 37 -8.97 -4.83 -6.90
CA TYR A 37 -8.88 -6.24 -6.51
C TYR A 37 -10.24 -6.93 -6.68
N GLU A 38 -11.32 -6.33 -6.18
CA GLU A 38 -12.69 -6.86 -6.33
C GLU A 38 -13.12 -6.95 -7.81
N ALA A 39 -12.66 -5.99 -8.63
CA ALA A 39 -12.87 -6.01 -10.08
C ALA A 39 -11.97 -7.02 -10.83
N LYS A 40 -11.14 -7.78 -10.12
CA LYS A 40 -10.13 -8.73 -10.64
C LYS A 40 -9.04 -8.08 -11.49
N ASP A 41 -8.88 -6.77 -11.40
CA ASP A 41 -7.79 -6.02 -12.00
C ASP A 41 -6.58 -6.02 -11.06
N TYR A 42 -6.04 -7.22 -10.83
CA TYR A 42 -5.04 -7.48 -9.80
C TYR A 42 -3.73 -6.73 -10.03
N LEU A 43 -3.33 -6.58 -11.30
CA LEU A 43 -2.13 -5.83 -11.64
C LEU A 43 -2.27 -4.36 -11.24
N ASN A 44 -3.38 -3.71 -11.60
CA ASN A 44 -3.59 -2.31 -11.21
C ASN A 44 -3.84 -2.18 -9.72
N SER A 45 -4.48 -3.15 -9.07
CA SER A 45 -4.60 -3.18 -7.61
C SER A 45 -3.22 -3.14 -6.93
N GLY A 46 -2.31 -4.04 -7.31
CA GLY A 46 -0.94 -4.07 -6.79
C GLY A 46 -0.18 -2.76 -7.04
N LEU A 47 -0.32 -2.17 -8.23
CA LEU A 47 0.30 -0.88 -8.57
C LEU A 47 -0.24 0.28 -7.72
N VAL A 48 -1.56 0.35 -7.51
CA VAL A 48 -2.19 1.39 -6.69
C VAL A 48 -1.81 1.22 -5.21
N TYR A 49 -1.71 -0.01 -4.72
CA TYR A 49 -1.15 -0.31 -3.40
C TYR A 49 0.28 0.23 -3.25
N SER A 50 1.17 -0.05 -4.21
CA SER A 50 2.55 0.47 -4.20
C SER A 50 2.58 2.00 -4.12
N ARG A 51 1.73 2.69 -4.90
CA ARG A 51 1.60 4.15 -4.84
C ARG A 51 1.11 4.63 -3.48
N ALA A 52 0.13 3.94 -2.87
CA ALA A 52 -0.30 4.27 -1.51
C ALA A 52 0.87 4.14 -0.53
N PHE A 53 1.68 3.09 -0.67
CA PHE A 53 2.77 2.81 0.26
C PHE A 53 3.89 3.84 0.16
N GLU A 54 4.18 4.35 -1.04
CA GLU A 54 5.13 5.45 -1.27
C GLU A 54 4.76 6.71 -0.48
N ILE A 55 3.48 7.09 -0.42
CA ILE A 55 3.00 8.28 0.33
C ILE A 55 3.34 8.19 1.82
N LYS A 56 3.36 6.98 2.38
CA LYS A 56 3.69 6.71 3.78
C LYS A 56 5.16 6.35 4.00
N GLY A 57 6.01 6.49 2.98
CA GLY A 57 7.41 6.09 3.03
C GLY A 57 7.58 4.61 3.37
N TRP A 58 6.68 3.77 2.85
CA TRP A 58 6.66 2.32 3.03
C TRP A 58 6.52 1.84 4.48
N LYS A 59 6.11 2.70 5.43
CA LYS A 59 5.83 2.30 6.82
C LYS A 59 4.35 1.91 6.96
N ILE A 60 4.03 0.72 6.47
CA ILE A 60 2.66 0.26 6.25
C ILE A 60 2.27 -0.88 7.18
N ARG A 61 1.01 -0.90 7.61
CA ARG A 61 0.46 -1.97 8.44
C ARG A 61 0.60 -3.31 7.73
N ALA A 62 0.86 -4.35 8.52
CA ALA A 62 1.03 -5.70 8.00
C ALA A 62 -0.14 -6.17 7.11
N ASN A 63 -1.39 -5.84 7.46
CA ASN A 63 -2.56 -6.26 6.69
C ASN A 63 -2.58 -5.64 5.29
N ASP A 64 -2.34 -4.33 5.15
CA ASP A 64 -2.33 -3.68 3.84
C ASP A 64 -1.20 -4.26 2.97
N ARG A 65 -0.03 -4.55 3.56
CA ARG A 65 1.05 -5.25 2.86
C ARG A 65 0.65 -6.66 2.41
N TYR A 66 -0.06 -7.39 3.25
CA TYR A 66 -0.57 -8.73 2.91
C TYR A 66 -1.55 -8.65 1.73
N ASN A 67 -2.52 -7.74 1.76
CA ASN A 67 -3.46 -7.54 0.65
C ASN A 67 -2.77 -7.14 -0.66
N ALA A 68 -1.75 -6.28 -0.58
CA ALA A 68 -0.93 -5.95 -1.74
C ALA A 68 -0.18 -7.19 -2.26
N ALA A 69 0.34 -8.05 -1.39
CA ALA A 69 0.97 -9.30 -1.77
C ALA A 69 0.00 -10.23 -2.53
N CYS A 70 -1.22 -10.39 -2.03
CA CYS A 70 -2.28 -11.16 -2.70
C CYS A 70 -2.56 -10.61 -4.10
N SER A 71 -2.71 -9.29 -4.22
CA SER A 71 -2.90 -8.61 -5.51
C SER A 71 -1.75 -8.91 -6.49
N TRP A 72 -0.50 -8.83 -6.04
CA TRP A 72 0.66 -9.15 -6.87
C TRP A 72 0.77 -10.64 -7.24
N ALA A 73 0.39 -11.55 -6.34
CA ALA A 73 0.41 -12.98 -6.58
C ALA A 73 -0.64 -13.41 -7.62
N LEU A 74 -1.86 -12.86 -7.53
CA LEU A 74 -2.92 -13.03 -8.52
C LEU A 74 -2.57 -12.41 -9.88
N ALA A 75 -1.84 -11.30 -9.87
CA ALA A 75 -1.27 -10.70 -11.09
C ALA A 75 -0.09 -11.50 -11.69
N LYS A 76 0.31 -12.62 -11.08
CA LYS A 76 1.44 -13.47 -11.48
C LYS A 76 2.80 -12.74 -11.45
N VAL A 77 2.96 -11.83 -10.47
CA VAL A 77 4.21 -11.09 -10.23
C VAL A 77 4.80 -11.51 -8.87
N PRO A 78 5.43 -12.70 -8.79
CA PRO A 78 5.84 -13.29 -7.52
C PRO A 78 6.87 -12.44 -6.78
N ASP A 79 7.79 -11.78 -7.47
CA ASP A 79 8.82 -10.95 -6.82
C ASP A 79 8.23 -9.74 -6.10
N SER A 80 7.25 -9.06 -6.71
CA SER A 80 6.53 -7.97 -6.05
C SER A 80 5.69 -8.46 -4.88
N SER A 81 5.11 -9.66 -4.98
CA SER A 81 4.37 -10.27 -3.88
C SER A 81 5.28 -10.56 -2.69
N PHE A 82 6.40 -11.26 -2.91
CA PHE A 82 7.37 -11.55 -1.87
C PHE A 82 8.00 -10.30 -1.28
N TYR A 83 8.23 -9.24 -2.06
CA TYR A 83 8.69 -7.95 -1.54
C TYR A 83 7.76 -7.41 -0.43
N GLN A 84 6.44 -7.60 -0.56
CA GLN A 84 5.48 -7.22 0.48
C GLN A 84 5.47 -8.21 1.66
N LEU A 85 5.44 -9.52 1.37
CA LEU A 85 5.41 -10.59 2.39
C LEU A 85 6.67 -10.60 3.27
N GLU A 86 7.81 -10.20 2.73
CA GLU A 86 9.09 -10.19 3.45
C GLU A 86 9.39 -8.86 4.16
N SER A 87 8.43 -7.93 4.16
CA SER A 87 8.57 -6.63 4.81
C SER A 87 8.80 -6.73 6.33
N LYS A 88 9.40 -5.68 6.90
CA LYS A 88 9.64 -5.60 8.35
C LYS A 88 8.34 -5.65 9.15
N GLU A 89 7.27 -5.05 8.66
CA GLU A 89 5.98 -5.03 9.34
C GLU A 89 5.34 -6.42 9.36
N ILE A 90 5.36 -7.16 8.24
CA ILE A 90 4.89 -8.55 8.22
C ILE A 90 5.70 -9.41 9.20
N LYS A 91 7.04 -9.36 9.10
CA LYS A 91 7.95 -10.15 9.95
C LYS A 91 7.77 -9.89 11.45
N ARG A 92 7.30 -8.70 11.83
CA ARG A 92 7.11 -8.30 13.24
C ARG A 92 5.71 -8.54 13.79
N SER A 93 4.66 -8.41 12.98
CA SER A 93 3.29 -8.31 13.52
C SER A 93 2.22 -9.12 12.80
N TYR A 94 2.48 -9.71 11.64
CA TYR A 94 1.46 -10.52 10.96
C TYR A 94 1.39 -11.92 11.59
N THR A 95 0.20 -12.32 12.06
CA THR A 95 -0.01 -13.55 12.85
C THR A 95 -1.02 -14.52 12.22
N ASN A 96 -1.64 -14.19 11.09
CA ASN A 96 -2.78 -14.94 10.56
C ASN A 96 -2.35 -16.19 9.76
N TYR A 97 -1.56 -17.05 10.40
CA TYR A 97 -0.98 -18.24 9.76
C TYR A 97 -2.02 -19.17 9.16
N ASP A 98 -3.13 -19.42 9.88
CA ASP A 98 -4.13 -20.39 9.47
C ASP A 98 -4.86 -19.95 8.21
N HIS A 99 -5.07 -18.65 8.03
CA HIS A 99 -5.57 -18.08 6.79
C HIS A 99 -4.53 -18.18 5.67
N THR A 100 -3.29 -17.78 5.93
CA THR A 100 -2.24 -17.73 4.89
C THR A 100 -1.96 -19.07 4.22
N ILE A 101 -2.05 -20.19 4.94
CA ILE A 101 -1.78 -21.50 4.35
C ILE A 101 -2.89 -22.00 3.40
N ILE A 102 -4.10 -21.43 3.49
CA ILE A 102 -5.25 -21.78 2.65
C ILE A 102 -5.65 -20.65 1.69
N ASP A 103 -4.94 -19.52 1.72
CA ASP A 103 -5.26 -18.36 0.91
C ASP A 103 -4.98 -18.63 -0.57
N GLU A 104 -6.06 -18.75 -1.36
CA GLU A 104 -5.97 -19.09 -2.78
C GLU A 104 -5.26 -18.00 -3.59
N ASP A 105 -5.25 -16.75 -3.10
CA ASP A 105 -4.55 -15.65 -3.77
C ASP A 105 -3.04 -15.87 -3.82
N LEU A 106 -2.51 -16.59 -2.84
CA LEU A 106 -1.09 -16.89 -2.70
C LEU A 106 -0.73 -18.28 -3.24
N ALA A 107 -1.69 -19.03 -3.78
CA ALA A 107 -1.47 -20.39 -4.26
C ALA A 107 -0.35 -20.49 -5.31
N SER A 108 -0.21 -19.46 -6.16
CA SER A 108 0.86 -19.38 -7.17
C SER A 108 2.26 -19.34 -6.56
N LEU A 109 2.39 -18.95 -5.29
CA LEU A 109 3.65 -18.82 -4.58
C LEU A 109 4.06 -20.09 -3.85
N HIS A 110 3.17 -21.07 -3.67
CA HIS A 110 3.42 -22.22 -2.78
C HIS A 110 4.63 -23.07 -3.19
N ASN A 111 4.97 -23.09 -4.48
CA ASN A 111 6.13 -23.80 -5.02
C ASN A 111 7.41 -22.96 -5.02
N ASP A 112 7.35 -21.68 -4.68
CA ASP A 112 8.53 -20.82 -4.57
C ASP A 112 9.30 -21.13 -3.28
N LYS A 113 10.63 -21.24 -3.37
CA LYS A 113 11.51 -21.53 -2.23
C LYS A 113 11.36 -20.51 -1.07
N ARG A 114 10.93 -19.27 -1.35
CA ARG A 114 10.70 -18.22 -0.35
C ARG A 114 9.45 -18.48 0.50
N TRP A 115 8.49 -19.24 -0.01
CA TRP A 115 7.22 -19.51 0.66
C TRP A 115 7.39 -20.18 2.02
N ALA A 116 8.20 -21.24 2.08
CA ALA A 116 8.47 -21.95 3.32
C ALA A 116 9.10 -21.05 4.39
N ALA A 117 9.99 -20.14 3.99
CA ALA A 117 10.58 -19.15 4.89
C ALA A 117 9.54 -18.16 5.41
N PHE A 118 8.71 -17.61 4.53
CA PHE A 118 7.62 -16.70 4.91
C PHE A 118 6.65 -17.36 5.92
N LEU A 119 6.17 -18.57 5.64
CA LEU A 119 5.27 -19.31 6.54
C LEU A 119 5.87 -19.55 7.91
N LYS A 120 7.17 -19.86 7.99
CA LYS A 120 7.88 -20.02 9.26
C LYS A 120 7.81 -18.74 10.10
N GLU A 121 7.93 -17.57 9.46
CA GLU A 121 7.85 -16.30 10.18
C GLU A 121 6.45 -15.96 10.66
N VAL A 122 5.42 -16.18 9.85
CA VAL A 122 4.04 -15.96 10.28
C VAL A 122 3.67 -16.91 11.42
N LYS A 123 4.09 -18.19 11.34
CA LYS A 123 3.88 -19.18 12.41
C LYS A 123 4.56 -18.75 13.71
N ARG A 124 5.82 -18.30 13.63
CA ARG A 124 6.57 -17.77 14.78
C ARG A 124 5.86 -16.58 15.41
N ASN A 125 5.31 -15.67 14.61
CA ASN A 125 4.57 -14.53 15.12
C ASN A 125 3.25 -14.95 15.80
N LYS A 126 2.51 -15.90 15.23
CA LYS A 126 1.28 -16.46 15.83
C LYS A 126 1.54 -17.03 17.23
N LEU A 127 2.64 -17.76 17.41
CA LEU A 127 2.97 -18.41 18.69
C LEU A 127 3.48 -17.45 19.78
N LYS A 128 3.81 -16.21 19.43
CA LYS A 128 4.28 -15.18 20.38
C LYS A 128 3.16 -14.34 20.97
N LYS A 129 1.96 -14.44 20.41
CA LYS A 129 0.78 -13.68 20.82
C LYS A 129 -0.01 -14.50 21.85
#